data_AF-A0A7L4TLG9-F1
#
_entry.id   AF-A0A7L4TLG9-F1
#
_cell.length_a   1.000
_cell.length_b   1.000
_cell.length_c   1.000
_cell.angle_alpha   90.00
_cell.angle_beta   90.00
_cell.angle_gamma   90.00
#
_symmetry.space_group_name_H-M   'P 1'
#
loop_
_entity.id
_entity.type
_entity.pdbx_description
1 polymer ?
#
loop_
_entity_poly.entity_id
_entity_poly.type
_entity_poly.pdbx_seq_one_letter_code
_entity_poly.pdbx_strand_id
1 'polypeptide(L)'
;MNHALQNGNSMYLLRTAQEELRNQKIILPGMTTIERLVWETRQRAEERIFKSLTCTLSKWQKQKLDKLIDPFVDNRKNPLAWLRELPGQSSPDAFLKVIKRLEYIRELNLEINTEQI
;
A
#
# COMPACT_ATOMS: atom_id res chain seq x y z
N MET A 1 10.56 3.12 -14.72
CA MET A 1 9.17 3.17 -14.20
C MET A 1 8.63 1.78 -13.90
N ASN A 2 8.53 0.88 -14.89
CA ASN A 2 7.95 -0.47 -14.68
C ASN A 2 8.62 -1.26 -13.54
N HIS A 3 9.95 -1.22 -13.47
CA HIS A 3 10.69 -1.84 -12.37
C HIS A 3 10.31 -1.30 -10.98
N ALA A 4 10.07 0.01 -10.87
CA ALA A 4 9.70 0.65 -9.61
C ALA A 4 8.24 0.39 -9.22
N LEU A 5 7.36 0.12 -10.19
CA LEU A 5 5.98 -0.31 -9.93
C LEU A 5 5.94 -1.74 -9.38
N GLN A 6 6.84 -2.62 -9.83
CA GLN A 6 6.91 -4.01 -9.40
C GLN A 6 7.71 -4.19 -8.10
N ASN A 7 8.78 -3.40 -7.92
CA ASN A 7 9.70 -3.55 -6.79
C ASN A 7 10.34 -2.21 -6.40
N GLY A 8 10.02 -1.73 -5.19
CA GLY A 8 10.57 -0.49 -4.63
C GLY A 8 11.98 -0.60 -4.02
N ASN A 9 12.66 -1.74 -4.11
CA ASN A 9 13.99 -1.94 -3.53
C ASN A 9 15.04 -1.05 -4.22
N SER A 10 15.67 -0.16 -3.45
CA SER A 10 16.61 0.83 -3.99
C SER A 10 17.83 0.19 -4.68
N MET A 11 18.41 -0.87 -4.13
CA MET A 11 19.58 -1.53 -4.73
C MET A 11 19.24 -2.22 -6.05
N TYR A 12 18.08 -2.86 -6.13
CA TYR A 12 17.56 -3.41 -7.37
C TYR A 12 17.41 -2.33 -8.43
N LEU A 13 16.73 -1.22 -8.10
CA LEU A 13 16.49 -0.12 -9.04
C LEU A 13 17.77 0.58 -9.49
N LEU A 14 18.75 0.76 -8.60
CA LEU A 14 20.07 1.30 -8.94
C LEU A 14 20.81 0.41 -9.93
N ARG A 15 20.84 -0.90 -9.67
CA ARG A 15 21.46 -1.87 -10.58
C ARG A 15 20.78 -1.89 -11.93
N THR A 16 19.45 -1.94 -11.96
CA THR A 16 18.68 -1.91 -13.20
C THR A 16 18.93 -0.61 -13.97
N ALA A 17 18.97 0.55 -13.30
CA ALA A 17 19.27 1.81 -13.97
C ALA A 17 20.68 1.81 -14.60
N GLN A 18 21.69 1.27 -13.91
CA GLN A 18 23.04 1.14 -14.47
C GLN A 18 23.08 0.18 -15.67
N GLU A 19 22.39 -0.96 -15.59
CA GLU A 19 22.29 -1.94 -16.67
C GLU A 19 21.59 -1.33 -17.90
N GLU A 20 20.49 -0.59 -17.72
CA GLU A 20 19.78 0.13 -18.79
C GLU A 20 20.66 1.17 -19.48
N LEU A 21 21.38 2.00 -18.71
CA LEU A 21 22.30 2.99 -19.27
C LEU A 21 23.43 2.33 -20.09
N ARG A 22 23.96 1.20 -19.59
CA ARG A 22 24.99 0.42 -20.31
C ARG A 22 24.44 -0.20 -21.59
N ASN A 23 23.23 -0.76 -21.56
CA ASN A 23 22.57 -1.33 -22.73
C ASN A 23 22.32 -0.27 -23.81
N GLN A 24 22.02 0.95 -23.40
CA GLN A 24 21.86 2.11 -24.28
C GLN A 24 23.20 2.76 -24.69
N LYS A 25 24.34 2.20 -24.27
CA LYS A 25 25.70 2.71 -24.52
C LYS A 25 25.91 4.15 -24.01
N ILE A 26 25.23 4.51 -22.94
CA ILE A 26 25.37 5.80 -22.27
C ILE A 26 26.51 5.71 -21.25
N ILE A 27 27.42 6.69 -21.26
CA ILE A 27 28.45 6.82 -20.22
C ILE A 27 27.76 7.02 -18.89
N LEU A 28 28.09 6.19 -17.90
CA LEU A 28 27.47 6.28 -16.59
C LEU A 28 27.71 7.68 -15.99
N PRO A 29 26.64 8.42 -15.66
CA PRO A 29 26.79 9.67 -14.94
C PRO A 29 27.27 9.39 -13.51
N GLY A 30 27.67 10.45 -12.80
CA GLY A 30 28.05 10.32 -11.39
C GLY A 30 26.97 9.63 -10.56
N MET A 31 27.38 8.87 -9.52
CA MET A 31 26.47 8.03 -8.74
C MET A 31 25.27 8.80 -8.17
N THR A 32 25.50 10.03 -7.71
CA THR A 32 24.44 10.94 -7.20
C THR A 32 23.35 11.25 -8.22
N THR A 33 23.69 11.27 -9.51
CA THR A 33 22.71 11.47 -10.59
C THR A 33 21.84 10.24 -10.78
N ILE A 34 22.42 9.05 -10.68
CA ILE A 34 21.70 7.77 -10.76
C ILE A 34 20.78 7.59 -9.55
N GLU A 35 21.26 7.91 -8.35
CA GLU A 35 20.49 7.87 -7.12
C GLU A 35 19.27 8.78 -7.19
N ARG A 36 19.45 10.03 -7.62
CA ARG A 36 18.34 10.97 -7.80
C ARG A 36 17.32 10.46 -8.81
N LEU A 37 17.77 9.91 -9.94
CA LEU A 37 16.88 9.31 -10.94
C LEU A 37 16.03 8.17 -10.36
N VAL A 38 16.67 7.28 -9.59
CA VAL A 38 15.98 6.16 -8.93
C VAL A 38 14.98 6.67 -7.90
N TRP A 39 15.38 7.64 -7.07
CA TRP A 39 14.51 8.25 -6.06
C TRP A 39 13.26 8.89 -6.70
N GLU A 40 13.44 9.72 -7.73
CA GLU A 40 12.33 10.34 -8.46
C GLU A 40 11.41 9.28 -9.10
N THR A 41 11.99 8.25 -9.70
CA THR A 41 11.22 7.18 -10.35
C THR A 41 10.41 6.39 -9.33
N ARG A 42 10.98 6.11 -8.15
CA ARG A 42 10.28 5.45 -7.06
C ARG A 42 9.14 6.30 -6.52
N GLN A 43 9.37 7.59 -6.31
CA GLN A 43 8.32 8.51 -5.85
C GLN A 43 7.15 8.58 -6.84
N ARG A 44 7.43 8.66 -8.15
CA ARG A 44 6.39 8.63 -9.18
C ARG A 44 5.62 7.31 -9.20
N ALA A 45 6.30 6.18 -8.95
CA ALA A 45 5.66 4.87 -8.86
C ALA A 45 4.73 4.79 -7.65
N GLU A 46 5.19 5.21 -6.48
CA GLU A 46 4.39 5.27 -5.25
C GLU A 46 3.15 6.17 -5.44
N GLU A 47 3.31 7.35 -6.02
CA GLU A 47 2.20 8.26 -6.31
C GLU A 47 1.19 7.65 -7.30
N ARG A 48 1.67 6.96 -8.34
CA ARG A 48 0.81 6.29 -9.31
C ARG A 48 0.02 5.14 -8.67
N ILE A 49 0.67 4.32 -7.85
CA ILE A 49 0.03 3.22 -7.12
C ILE A 49 -1.05 3.81 -6.18
N PHE A 50 -0.69 4.83 -5.40
CA PHE A 50 -1.63 5.49 -4.50
C PHE A 50 -2.83 6.06 -5.24
N LYS A 51 -2.63 6.75 -6.37
CA LYS A 51 -3.72 7.27 -7.21
C LYS A 51 -4.58 6.15 -7.78
N SER A 52 -3.99 5.07 -8.28
CA SER A 52 -4.72 3.91 -8.82
C SER A 52 -5.62 3.27 -7.74
N LEU A 53 -5.09 3.10 -6.53
CA LEU A 53 -5.84 2.53 -5.40
C LEU A 53 -6.95 3.45 -4.87
N THR A 54 -6.82 4.76 -5.04
CA THR A 54 -7.72 5.74 -4.41
C THR A 54 -8.64 6.46 -5.40
N CYS A 55 -8.44 6.34 -6.71
CA CYS A 55 -9.28 7.01 -7.71
C CYS A 55 -10.69 6.42 -7.77
N THR A 56 -10.84 5.12 -7.50
CA THR A 56 -12.13 4.41 -7.48
C THR A 56 -12.91 4.61 -6.19
N LEU A 57 -12.24 5.07 -5.12
CA LEU A 57 -12.87 5.24 -3.80
C LEU A 57 -13.65 6.55 -3.71
N SER A 58 -14.90 6.45 -3.27
CA SER A 58 -15.73 7.59 -2.87
C SER A 58 -15.13 8.34 -1.68
N LYS A 59 -15.52 9.61 -1.52
CA LYS A 59 -15.10 10.44 -0.37
C LYS A 59 -15.45 9.78 0.97
N TRP A 60 -16.61 9.14 1.05
CA TRP A 60 -17.06 8.44 2.26
C TRP A 60 -16.16 7.24 2.59
N GLN A 61 -15.82 6.41 1.60
CA GLN A 61 -14.90 5.28 1.78
C GLN A 61 -13.52 5.76 2.25
N LYS A 62 -12.98 6.82 1.64
CA LYS A 62 -11.69 7.42 2.06
C LYS A 62 -11.72 7.84 3.53
N GLN A 63 -12.75 8.59 3.93
CA GLN A 63 -12.91 9.01 5.33
C GLN A 63 -13.05 7.84 6.30
N LYS A 64 -13.71 6.75 5.89
CA LYS A 64 -13.82 5.54 6.70
C LYS A 64 -12.50 4.81 6.84
N LEU A 65 -11.71 4.75 5.77
CA LEU A 65 -10.35 4.18 5.78
C LEU A 65 -9.40 5.01 6.64
N ASP A 66 -9.46 6.33 6.54
CA ASP A 66 -8.65 7.24 7.37
C ASP A 66 -8.97 7.06 8.86
N LYS A 67 -10.25 6.83 9.21
CA LYS A 67 -10.64 6.54 10.60
C LYS A 67 -10.15 5.20 11.13
N LEU A 68 -9.64 4.28 10.29
CA LEU A 68 -9.14 2.99 10.77
C LEU A 68 -7.86 3.10 11.58
N ILE A 69 -7.10 4.18 11.40
CA ILE A 69 -5.85 4.44 12.12
C ILE A 69 -6.08 5.22 13.43
N ASP A 70 -7.23 5.86 13.57
CA ASP A 70 -7.61 6.60 14.77
C ASP A 70 -8.05 5.65 15.91
N PRO A 71 -7.62 5.86 17.16
CA PRO A 71 -8.07 5.05 18.29
C PRO A 71 -9.58 5.15 18.52
N PHE A 72 -10.20 4.08 19.00
CA PHE A 72 -11.56 4.19 19.54
C PHE A 72 -11.56 5.10 20.77
N VAL A 73 -12.63 5.87 20.97
CA VAL A 73 -12.77 6.86 22.07
C VAL A 73 -12.47 6.26 23.46
N ASP A 74 -12.78 4.98 23.66
CA ASP A 74 -12.69 4.30 24.95
C ASP A 74 -11.66 3.15 24.96
N ASN A 75 -10.82 3.02 23.92
CA ASN A 75 -9.87 1.93 23.82
C ASN A 75 -8.54 2.39 23.20
N ARG A 76 -7.42 1.87 23.72
CA ARG A 76 -6.08 2.16 23.17
C ARG A 76 -5.82 1.52 21.79
N LYS A 77 -6.78 0.81 21.23
CA LYS A 77 -6.67 0.14 19.93
C LYS A 77 -7.43 0.94 18.87
N ASN A 78 -6.85 1.05 17.69
CA ASN A 78 -7.56 1.56 16.52
C ASN A 78 -8.35 0.43 15.83
N PRO A 79 -9.35 0.76 14.99
CA PRO A 79 -10.14 -0.23 14.26
C PRO A 79 -9.28 -1.20 13.44
N LEU A 80 -8.19 -0.73 12.84
CA LEU A 80 -7.29 -1.58 12.06
C LEU A 80 -6.62 -2.66 12.92
N ALA A 81 -6.14 -2.30 14.11
CA ALA A 81 -5.55 -3.24 15.06
C ALA A 81 -6.57 -4.27 15.53
N TRP A 82 -7.81 -3.83 15.80
CA TRP A 82 -8.90 -4.73 16.18
C TRP A 82 -9.29 -5.71 15.06
N LEU A 83 -9.30 -5.26 13.79
CA LEU A 83 -9.55 -6.14 12.64
C LEU A 83 -8.45 -7.19 12.45
N ARG A 84 -7.19 -6.86 12.77
CA ARG A 84 -6.02 -7.74 12.65
C ARG A 84 -5.86 -8.75 13.80
N GLU A 85 -6.63 -8.61 14.88
CA GLU A 85 -6.54 -9.51 16.02
C GLU A 85 -6.90 -10.94 15.62
N LEU A 86 -6.05 -11.89 16.00
CA LEU A 86 -6.35 -13.31 15.80
C LEU A 86 -7.59 -13.71 16.63
N PRO A 87 -8.49 -14.53 16.08
CA PRO A 87 -9.55 -15.12 16.88
C PRO A 87 -8.91 -15.96 17.99
N GLY A 88 -9.39 -15.79 19.22
CA GLY A 88 -8.96 -16.61 20.36
C GLY A 88 -9.51 -18.04 20.26
N GLN A 89 -9.65 -18.73 21.40
CA GLN A 89 -10.20 -20.08 21.41
C GLN A 89 -11.62 -20.13 20.83
N SER A 90 -11.90 -21.20 20.10
CA SER A 90 -13.21 -21.47 19.48
C SER A 90 -14.29 -21.53 20.54
N SER A 91 -15.07 -20.45 20.62
CA SER A 91 -16.19 -20.27 21.53
C SER A 91 -17.30 -19.50 20.80
N PRO A 92 -18.57 -19.65 21.22
CA PRO A 92 -19.66 -18.87 20.63
C PRO A 92 -19.40 -17.35 20.66
N ASP A 93 -18.80 -16.84 21.73
CA ASP A 93 -18.43 -15.43 21.86
C ASP A 93 -17.33 -15.00 20.86
N ALA A 94 -16.33 -15.86 20.64
CA ALA A 94 -15.31 -15.62 19.62
C ALA A 94 -15.92 -15.58 18.21
N PHE A 95 -16.92 -16.42 17.93
CA PHE A 95 -17.61 -16.43 16.64
C PHE A 95 -18.38 -15.13 16.40
N LEU A 96 -19.10 -14.62 17.41
CA LEU A 96 -19.79 -13.32 17.34
C LEU A 96 -18.82 -12.16 17.07
N LYS A 97 -17.62 -12.19 17.67
CA LYS A 97 -16.58 -11.18 17.40
C LYS A 97 -16.10 -11.21 15.96
N VAL A 98 -15.95 -12.41 15.38
CA VAL A 98 -15.59 -12.56 13.95
C VAL A 98 -16.68 -12.03 13.04
N ILE A 99 -17.96 -12.33 13.32
CA ILE A 99 -19.10 -11.79 12.56
C ILE A 99 -19.06 -10.27 12.55
N LYS A 100 -18.90 -9.63 13.72
CA LYS A 100 -18.81 -8.16 13.81
C LYS A 100 -17.68 -7.57 12.96
N ARG A 101 -16.53 -8.24 12.88
CA ARG A 101 -15.41 -7.80 12.03
C ARG A 101 -15.75 -7.94 10.55
N LEU A 102 -16.41 -9.04 10.17
CA LEU A 102 -16.87 -9.25 8.79
C LEU A 102 -17.92 -8.23 8.37
N GLU A 103 -18.89 -7.94 9.23
CA GLU A 103 -19.89 -6.88 9.03
C GLU A 103 -19.21 -5.53 8.83
N TYR A 104 -18.28 -5.17 9.73
CA TYR A 104 -17.51 -3.94 9.61
C TYR A 104 -16.75 -3.82 8.28
N ILE A 105 -16.08 -4.89 7.83
CA ILE A 105 -15.36 -4.89 6.55
C ILE A 105 -16.35 -4.74 5.37
N ARG A 106 -17.47 -5.46 5.40
CA ARG A 106 -18.50 -5.38 4.35
C ARG A 106 -19.13 -4.00 4.26
N GLU A 107 -19.34 -3.33 5.40
CA GLU A 107 -19.84 -1.95 5.44
C GLU A 107 -18.90 -0.96 4.75
N LEU A 108 -17.58 -1.20 4.74
CA LEU A 108 -16.65 -0.34 3.99
C LEU A 108 -16.93 -0.35 2.47
N ASN A 109 -17.66 -1.35 1.98
CA ASN A 109 -18.12 -1.48 0.60
C ASN A 109 -17.00 -1.24 -0.43
N LEU A 110 -15.80 -1.78 -0.18
CA LEU A 110 -14.63 -1.55 -1.02
C LEU A 110 -14.71 -2.41 -2.29
N GLU A 111 -14.78 -1.78 -3.46
CA GLU A 111 -14.63 -2.46 -4.74
C GLU A 111 -13.14 -2.65 -5.03
N ILE A 112 -12.64 -3.87 -4.90
CA ILE A 112 -11.25 -4.19 -5.21
C ILE A 112 -11.15 -4.47 -6.71
N ASN A 113 -10.66 -3.51 -7.48
CA ASN A 113 -10.21 -3.77 -8.84
C ASN A 113 -8.71 -4.07 -8.82
N THR A 114 -8.35 -5.36 -8.76
CA THR A 114 -6.96 -5.82 -8.84
C THR A 114 -6.42 -5.89 -10.27
N GLU A 115 -7.22 -5.59 -11.29
CA GLU A 115 -6.80 -5.69 -12.70
C GLU A 115 -5.97 -4.49 -13.16
N GLN A 116 -5.98 -3.39 -12.39
CA GLN A 116 -5.31 -2.12 -12.72
C GLN A 116 -3.98 -1.88 -11.98
N ILE A 117 -3.48 -2.88 -11.22
CA ILE A 117 -2.25 -2.79 -10.42
C ILE A 117 -1.16 -3.67 -11.05
#